data_AF-A0A3F3QDG0-F1
#
_entry.id   AF-A0A3F3QDG0-F1
#
_cell.length_a   1.000
_cell.length_b   1.000
_cell.length_c   1.000
_cell.angle_alpha   90.00
_cell.angle_beta   90.00
_cell.angle_gamma   90.00
#
_symmetry.space_group_name_H-M   'P 1'
#
loop_
_entity.id
_entity.type
_entity.pdbx_description
1 polymer ?
#
loop_
_entity_poly.entity_id
_entity_poly.type
_entity_poly.pdbx_seq_one_letter_code
_entity_poly.pdbx_strand_id
1 'polypeptide(L)'
;MAEVSWRDLFFSNNPPGFLKGENTDDSVFLPFCAENENWELGEMVDKSRLAKENDIQVFWLRIEGRSKYVGKVFPEFTEEQAIEQLHRLGVSVGDIPRRLNDALHEFDRFFREARAYSHVDRFCLSREKIYFPRFYGVVTDMTRYRFSSGYAHQRAVVLEAIKPHLSSRRVLSEEGGVVSNLPESFLTTLKDLQLSPFEQKWYCSLLTDRLRRLNALHKIGVTHGDVKDCHFRLPGDFYDTVLYDFSASYAFSDKWPFRVNSGRPRPLKRIAKGERQRVELQVTERATSRDFRSHLIKSSSEKVVDDVLWQSFNEDEQPLELLIFKLRNRPDYFSMPSLNSIFPFLEAGCPKSDFCWQIRRGQLLHHYEPFWAVYHSPKDQASSLSFSWEVQLESVEIYESTFFMLCLVPKSWIQTSGANCDSQSKVRGLGDKLRQACLHLGSSGGCVSVIELDNFMCIDEGKFL
;
A
#
# COMPACT_ATOMS: atom_id res chain seq x y z
N MET A 1 32.96 -2.71 -31.54
CA MET A 1 32.32 -2.20 -30.30
C MET A 1 31.53 -3.36 -29.73
N ALA A 2 31.75 -3.72 -28.46
CA ALA A 2 30.95 -4.78 -27.83
C ALA A 2 29.47 -4.39 -27.87
N GLU A 3 28.61 -5.33 -28.26
CA GLU A 3 27.17 -5.12 -28.31
C GLU A 3 26.67 -4.90 -26.87
N VAL A 4 26.10 -3.73 -26.59
CA VAL A 4 25.61 -3.40 -25.24
C VAL A 4 24.44 -4.32 -24.93
N SER A 5 24.55 -5.16 -23.90
CA SER A 5 23.46 -6.04 -23.51
C SER A 5 22.27 -5.23 -22.99
N TRP A 6 21.05 -5.78 -23.14
CA TRP A 6 19.85 -5.13 -22.60
C TRP A 6 19.96 -4.90 -21.08
N ARG A 7 20.49 -5.88 -20.35
CA ARG A 7 20.76 -5.81 -18.92
C ARG A 7 21.63 -4.60 -18.57
N ASP A 8 22.74 -4.42 -19.29
CA ASP A 8 23.67 -3.32 -19.06
C ASP A 8 23.04 -1.97 -19.39
N LEU A 9 22.28 -1.89 -20.49
CA LEU A 9 21.55 -0.67 -20.85
C LEU A 9 20.49 -0.31 -19.79
N PHE A 10 19.66 -1.28 -19.41
CA PHE A 10 18.53 -1.06 -18.51
C PHE A 10 19.00 -0.61 -17.13
N PHE A 11 20.00 -1.30 -16.57
CA PHE A 11 20.54 -0.97 -15.25
C PHE A 11 21.70 0.03 -15.29
N SER A 12 22.02 0.62 -16.45
CA SER A 12 23.12 1.59 -16.59
C SER A 12 24.46 1.05 -16.07
N ASN A 13 24.81 -0.18 -16.46
CA ASN A 13 25.98 -0.95 -16.01
C ASN A 13 26.03 -1.26 -14.50
N ASN A 14 24.91 -1.15 -13.79
CA ASN A 14 24.83 -1.47 -12.36
C ASN A 14 23.61 -2.36 -12.03
N PRO A 15 23.57 -3.60 -12.56
CA PRO A 15 22.46 -4.50 -12.30
C PRO A 15 22.40 -4.93 -10.82
N PRO A 16 21.21 -5.09 -10.25
CA PRO A 16 21.06 -5.54 -8.87
C PRO A 16 21.58 -6.97 -8.68
N GLY A 17 22.05 -7.26 -7.47
CA GLY A 17 22.73 -8.52 -7.13
C GLY A 17 21.88 -9.78 -7.32
N PHE A 18 20.55 -9.67 -7.18
CA PHE A 18 19.64 -10.81 -7.33
C PHE A 18 19.56 -11.37 -8.76
N LEU A 19 20.01 -10.62 -9.77
CA LEU A 19 20.06 -11.08 -11.16
C LEU A 19 21.25 -12.01 -11.47
N LYS A 20 22.10 -12.30 -10.48
CA LYS A 20 23.24 -13.22 -10.63
C LYS A 20 22.79 -14.65 -10.33
N GLY A 21 22.31 -15.37 -11.35
CA GLY A 21 22.21 -16.84 -11.29
C GLY A 21 20.82 -17.46 -11.49
N GLU A 22 19.78 -16.68 -11.75
CA GLU A 22 18.44 -17.23 -12.01
C GLU A 22 18.08 -17.12 -13.49
N ASN A 23 18.01 -18.26 -14.18
CA ASN A 23 17.25 -18.36 -15.42
C ASN A 23 15.77 -18.33 -15.03
N THR A 24 15.12 -17.18 -15.10
CA THR A 24 13.67 -17.10 -14.97
C THR A 24 13.06 -17.55 -16.29
N ASP A 25 12.51 -18.76 -16.29
CA ASP A 25 11.56 -19.12 -17.33
C ASP A 25 10.32 -18.26 -17.12
N ASP A 26 10.22 -17.18 -17.90
CA ASP A 26 9.12 -16.20 -17.88
C ASP A 26 7.74 -16.81 -18.19
N SER A 27 7.68 -18.10 -18.54
CA SER A 27 6.48 -18.78 -19.03
C SER A 27 5.64 -19.49 -17.95
N VAL A 28 6.15 -19.70 -16.74
CA VAL A 28 5.42 -20.43 -15.68
C VAL A 28 5.04 -19.51 -14.52
N PHE A 29 3.78 -19.09 -14.48
CA PHE A 29 3.22 -18.37 -13.34
C PHE A 29 2.73 -19.32 -12.25
N LEU A 30 2.76 -18.85 -11.01
CA LEU A 30 2.13 -19.53 -9.88
C LEU A 30 0.62 -19.69 -10.17
N PRO A 31 0.08 -20.92 -10.26
CA PRO A 31 -1.35 -21.10 -10.39
C PRO A 31 -2.06 -20.67 -9.11
N PHE A 32 -3.25 -20.10 -9.26
CA PHE A 32 -4.11 -19.80 -8.12
C PHE A 32 -4.71 -21.09 -7.57
N CYS A 33 -4.32 -21.46 -6.36
CA CYS A 33 -4.87 -22.60 -5.62
C CYS A 33 -5.91 -22.12 -4.62
N ALA A 34 -7.19 -22.21 -4.97
CA ALA A 34 -8.27 -21.90 -4.03
C ALA A 34 -8.33 -22.93 -2.90
N GLU A 35 -8.77 -22.50 -1.72
CA GLU A 35 -8.98 -23.40 -0.57
C GLU A 35 -10.10 -24.42 -0.82
N ASN A 36 -11.02 -24.09 -1.72
CA ASN A 36 -12.16 -24.91 -2.10
C ASN A 36 -12.43 -24.72 -3.59
N GLU A 37 -12.75 -25.80 -4.29
CA GLU A 37 -13.17 -25.79 -5.70
C GLU A 37 -14.49 -25.05 -5.94
N ASN A 38 -15.29 -24.74 -4.91
CA ASN A 38 -16.56 -24.02 -5.01
C ASN A 38 -16.38 -22.50 -4.92
N TRP A 39 -15.51 -21.93 -5.74
CA TRP A 39 -15.34 -20.48 -5.86
C TRP A 39 -15.97 -19.92 -7.13
N GLU A 40 -16.38 -18.65 -7.10
CA GLU A 40 -16.98 -17.97 -8.24
C GLU A 40 -16.50 -16.52 -8.35
N LEU A 41 -16.51 -15.97 -9.56
CA LEU A 41 -16.45 -14.54 -9.81
C LEU A 41 -17.86 -13.97 -9.70
N GLY A 42 -18.09 -13.24 -8.61
CA GLY A 42 -19.36 -12.61 -8.31
C GLY A 42 -19.59 -11.33 -9.13
N GLU A 43 -19.89 -10.25 -8.42
CA GLU A 43 -20.12 -8.94 -9.03
C GLU A 43 -18.82 -8.24 -9.41
N MET A 44 -18.89 -7.42 -10.46
CA MET A 44 -17.82 -6.49 -10.80
C MET A 44 -17.54 -5.52 -9.65
N VAL A 45 -16.26 -5.27 -9.39
CA VAL A 45 -15.78 -4.33 -8.36
C VAL A 45 -16.05 -2.89 -8.80
N ASP A 46 -15.74 -2.56 -10.05
CA ASP A 46 -16.05 -1.27 -10.65
C ASP A 46 -17.34 -1.35 -11.47
N LYS A 47 -18.39 -0.66 -11.00
CA LYS A 47 -19.68 -0.55 -11.68
C LYS A 47 -19.84 0.77 -12.45
N SER A 48 -18.85 1.67 -12.38
CA SER A 48 -18.93 3.00 -12.99
C SER A 48 -18.70 3.00 -14.50
N ARG A 49 -18.05 1.95 -15.02
CA ARG A 49 -17.73 1.80 -16.44
C ARG A 49 -18.66 0.76 -17.06
N LEU A 50 -19.21 1.10 -18.24
CA LEU A 50 -19.86 0.11 -19.09
C LEU A 50 -18.82 -0.91 -19.53
N ALA A 51 -18.97 -2.16 -19.09
CA ALA A 51 -18.08 -3.24 -19.49
C ALA A 51 -18.20 -3.49 -20.99
N LYS A 52 -17.07 -3.58 -21.68
CA LYS A 52 -16.98 -4.06 -23.06
C LYS A 52 -16.22 -5.38 -23.08
N GLU A 53 -16.49 -6.19 -24.10
CA GLU A 53 -15.89 -7.51 -24.26
C GLU A 53 -14.35 -7.48 -24.33
N ASN A 54 -13.77 -6.38 -24.82
CA ASN A 54 -12.31 -6.24 -24.94
C ASN A 54 -11.68 -5.46 -23.77
N ASP A 55 -12.44 -5.17 -22.72
CA ASP A 55 -11.94 -4.47 -21.55
C ASP A 55 -11.49 -5.46 -20.46
N ILE A 56 -10.47 -5.07 -19.70
CA ILE A 56 -10.09 -5.80 -18.49
C ILE A 56 -11.19 -5.58 -17.45
N GLN A 57 -11.67 -6.65 -16.84
CA GLN A 57 -12.74 -6.62 -15.84
C GLN A 57 -12.22 -7.05 -14.48
N VAL A 58 -12.70 -6.42 -13.40
CA VAL A 58 -12.30 -6.78 -12.04
C VAL A 58 -13.54 -7.27 -11.29
N PHE A 59 -13.48 -8.48 -10.74
CA PHE A 59 -14.57 -9.12 -10.02
C PHE A 59 -14.20 -9.43 -8.58
N TRP A 60 -15.20 -9.40 -7.70
CA TRP A 60 -15.06 -10.04 -6.39
C TRP A 60 -15.03 -11.56 -6.56
N LEU A 61 -13.96 -12.19 -6.11
CA LEU A 61 -13.86 -13.65 -6.07
C LEU A 61 -14.42 -14.13 -4.73
N ARG A 62 -15.52 -14.89 -4.79
CA ARG A 62 -16.26 -15.41 -3.65
C ARG A 62 -15.89 -16.87 -3.41
N ILE A 63 -15.60 -17.21 -2.16
CA ILE A 63 -15.46 -18.58 -1.68
C ILE A 63 -16.47 -18.75 -0.56
N GLU A 64 -17.35 -19.75 -0.67
CA GLU A 64 -18.43 -20.00 0.31
C GLU A 64 -19.28 -18.74 0.57
N GLY A 65 -19.58 -18.00 -0.51
CA GLY A 65 -20.37 -16.76 -0.47
C GLY A 65 -19.63 -15.52 0.06
N ARG A 66 -18.37 -15.63 0.48
CA ARG A 66 -17.57 -14.51 1.02
C ARG A 66 -16.59 -13.98 -0.01
N SER A 67 -16.62 -12.68 -0.28
CA SER A 67 -15.62 -12.02 -1.15
C SER A 67 -14.25 -11.97 -0.47
N LYS A 68 -13.39 -12.95 -0.79
CA LYS A 68 -12.07 -13.15 -0.18
C LYS A 68 -10.93 -12.58 -1.04
N TYR A 69 -11.06 -12.65 -2.36
CA TYR A 69 -10.06 -12.14 -3.31
C TYR A 69 -10.70 -11.23 -4.36
N VAL A 70 -9.88 -10.65 -5.22
CA VAL A 70 -10.33 -10.06 -6.48
C VAL A 70 -9.70 -10.80 -7.65
N GLY A 71 -10.51 -11.11 -8.65
CA GLY A 71 -10.06 -11.67 -9.93
C GLY A 71 -10.05 -10.56 -10.97
N LYS A 72 -8.88 -10.17 -11.45
CA LYS A 72 -8.74 -9.28 -12.61
C LYS A 72 -8.69 -10.14 -13.86
N VAL A 73 -9.76 -10.12 -14.62
CA VAL A 73 -10.03 -10.96 -15.79
C VAL A 73 -9.61 -10.21 -17.06
N PHE A 74 -8.88 -10.89 -17.94
CA PHE A 74 -8.32 -10.27 -19.13
C PHE A 74 -8.89 -10.92 -20.40
N PRO A 75 -9.27 -10.13 -21.41
CA PRO A 75 -9.57 -10.65 -22.73
C PRO A 75 -8.32 -11.30 -23.33
N GLU A 76 -8.50 -12.24 -24.25
CA GLU A 76 -7.39 -12.88 -24.96
C GLU A 76 -6.68 -11.89 -25.90
N PHE A 77 -5.35 -11.97 -25.95
CA PHE A 77 -4.54 -11.19 -26.89
C PHE A 77 -4.16 -12.10 -28.06
N THR A 78 -4.66 -11.79 -29.25
CA THR A 78 -4.61 -12.72 -30.39
C THR A 78 -3.34 -12.57 -31.21
N GLU A 79 -3.03 -13.59 -32.02
CA GLU A 79 -1.91 -13.55 -32.98
C GLU A 79 -2.05 -12.38 -33.97
N GLU A 80 -3.26 -12.09 -34.45
CA GLU A 80 -3.50 -10.97 -35.37
C GLU A 80 -3.13 -9.63 -34.72
N GLN A 81 -3.48 -9.45 -33.44
CA GLN A 81 -3.11 -8.25 -32.70
C GLN A 81 -1.59 -8.15 -32.50
N ALA A 82 -0.92 -9.27 -32.23
CA ALA A 82 0.54 -9.31 -32.12
C ALA A 82 1.22 -8.95 -33.45
N ILE A 83 0.75 -9.53 -34.57
CA ILE A 83 1.21 -9.22 -35.94
C ILE A 83 1.04 -7.74 -36.24
N GLU A 84 -0.11 -7.15 -35.90
CA GLU A 84 -0.37 -5.72 -36.08
C GLU A 84 0.63 -4.85 -35.30
N GLN A 85 0.94 -5.21 -34.04
CA GLN A 85 1.94 -4.47 -33.26
C GLN A 85 3.35 -4.60 -33.85
N LEU A 86 3.74 -5.78 -34.34
CA LEU A 86 5.02 -6.01 -35.00
C LEU A 86 5.15 -5.19 -36.29
N HIS A 87 4.09 -5.10 -37.09
CA HIS A 87 4.05 -4.23 -38.26
C HIS A 87 4.23 -2.75 -37.90
N ARG A 88 3.53 -2.28 -36.86
CA ARG A 88 3.68 -0.90 -36.35
C ARG A 88 5.09 -0.59 -35.84
N LEU A 89 5.87 -1.61 -35.50
CA LEU A 89 7.27 -1.51 -35.10
C LEU A 89 8.25 -1.58 -36.29
N GLY A 90 7.76 -1.79 -37.51
CA GLY A 90 8.59 -1.93 -38.70
C GLY A 90 9.34 -3.25 -38.78
N VAL A 91 8.87 -4.30 -38.09
CA VAL A 91 9.42 -5.65 -38.24
C VAL A 91 9.11 -6.17 -39.63
N SER A 92 10.11 -6.75 -40.30
CA SER A 92 9.94 -7.28 -41.65
C SER A 92 8.95 -8.45 -41.65
N VAL A 93 8.12 -8.56 -42.70
CA VAL A 93 7.12 -9.66 -42.83
C VAL A 93 7.77 -11.03 -42.67
N GLY A 94 8.99 -11.22 -43.20
CA GLY A 94 9.73 -12.47 -43.12
C GLY A 94 10.21 -12.82 -41.70
N ASP A 95 10.37 -11.83 -40.82
CA ASP A 95 10.81 -12.02 -39.45
C ASP A 95 9.66 -12.16 -38.44
N ILE A 96 8.42 -11.85 -38.83
CA ILE A 96 7.24 -11.93 -37.95
C ILE A 96 7.06 -13.33 -37.34
N PRO A 97 7.09 -14.45 -38.11
CA PRO A 97 6.89 -15.77 -37.54
C PRO A 97 7.90 -16.12 -36.44
N ARG A 98 9.14 -15.64 -36.56
CA ARG A 98 10.20 -15.87 -35.56
C ARG A 98 10.01 -15.06 -34.28
N ARG A 99 9.24 -13.97 -34.33
CA ARG A 99 9.07 -13.01 -33.24
C ARG A 99 7.67 -13.02 -32.63
N LEU A 100 6.74 -13.79 -33.21
CA LEU A 100 5.33 -13.80 -32.85
C LEU A 100 5.11 -14.23 -31.39
N ASN A 101 5.73 -15.34 -30.97
CA ASN A 101 5.58 -15.84 -29.60
C ASN A 101 6.06 -14.81 -28.56
N ASP A 102 7.19 -14.15 -28.82
CA ASP A 102 7.71 -13.10 -27.96
C ASP A 102 6.76 -11.90 -27.90
N ALA A 103 6.18 -11.52 -29.05
CA ALA A 103 5.24 -10.43 -29.15
C ALA A 103 3.94 -10.72 -28.38
N LEU A 104 3.43 -11.96 -28.42
CA LEU A 104 2.28 -12.39 -27.63
C LEU A 104 2.56 -12.18 -26.14
N HIS A 105 3.65 -12.74 -25.62
CA HIS A 105 3.99 -12.60 -24.21
C HIS A 105 4.31 -11.16 -23.78
N GLU A 106 4.88 -10.35 -24.67
CA GLU A 106 5.28 -8.97 -24.34
C GLU A 106 4.14 -7.94 -24.46
N PHE A 107 3.25 -8.07 -25.45
CA PHE A 107 2.16 -7.10 -25.64
C PHE A 107 0.91 -7.41 -24.84
N ASP A 108 0.74 -8.66 -24.44
CA ASP A 108 -0.39 -9.09 -23.66
C ASP A 108 -0.35 -8.55 -22.22
N ARG A 109 -1.42 -7.83 -21.86
CA ARG A 109 -1.59 -7.19 -20.55
C ARG A 109 -1.70 -8.20 -19.40
N PHE A 110 -2.23 -9.40 -19.67
CA PHE A 110 -2.27 -10.48 -18.68
C PHE A 110 -0.84 -10.89 -18.28
N PHE A 111 0.01 -11.18 -19.26
CA PHE A 111 1.40 -11.57 -19.02
C PHE A 111 2.21 -10.45 -18.36
N ARG A 112 1.96 -9.18 -18.70
CA ARG A 112 2.62 -8.04 -18.03
C ARG A 112 2.30 -7.97 -16.55
N GLU A 113 1.01 -8.02 -16.22
CA GLU A 113 0.56 -7.91 -14.83
C GLU A 113 0.97 -9.11 -13.99
N ALA A 114 0.81 -10.33 -14.53
CA ALA A 114 1.25 -11.56 -13.87
C ALA A 114 2.78 -11.57 -13.63
N ARG A 115 3.58 -11.13 -14.62
CA ARG A 115 5.03 -11.00 -14.44
C ARG A 115 5.39 -9.98 -13.38
N ALA A 116 4.78 -8.80 -13.40
CA ALA A 116 5.08 -7.76 -12.42
C ALA A 116 4.78 -8.22 -10.99
N TYR A 117 3.62 -8.83 -10.74
CA TYR A 117 3.27 -9.35 -9.42
C TYR A 117 4.15 -10.53 -9.00
N SER A 118 4.48 -11.44 -9.92
CA SER A 118 5.43 -12.53 -9.64
C SER A 118 6.82 -12.00 -9.29
N HIS A 119 7.28 -10.95 -10.00
CA HIS A 119 8.56 -10.30 -9.75
C HIS A 119 8.58 -9.59 -8.39
N VAL A 120 7.49 -8.89 -8.04
CA VAL A 120 7.30 -8.30 -6.71
C VAL A 120 7.34 -9.37 -5.63
N ASP A 121 6.63 -10.48 -5.79
CA ASP A 121 6.60 -11.52 -4.77
C ASP A 121 7.96 -12.21 -4.60
N ARG A 122 8.72 -12.40 -5.67
CA ARG A 122 10.03 -13.06 -5.63
C ARG A 122 11.16 -12.16 -5.11
N PHE A 123 11.23 -10.92 -5.57
CA PHE A 123 12.42 -10.08 -5.39
C PHE A 123 12.23 -8.89 -4.45
N CYS A 124 10.98 -8.50 -4.15
CA CYS A 124 10.74 -7.40 -3.22
C CYS A 124 11.01 -7.85 -1.78
N LEU A 125 11.67 -6.99 -0.99
CA LEU A 125 11.90 -7.24 0.43
C LEU A 125 10.56 -7.44 1.15
N SER A 126 10.49 -8.36 2.12
CA SER A 126 9.25 -8.66 2.85
C SER A 126 8.54 -7.42 3.41
N ARG A 127 9.31 -6.42 3.85
CA ARG A 127 8.78 -5.14 4.36
C ARG A 127 8.23 -4.20 3.28
N GLU A 128 8.75 -4.27 2.06
CA GLU A 128 8.33 -3.43 0.93
C GLU A 128 7.12 -4.05 0.19
N LYS A 129 6.83 -5.34 0.40
CA LYS A 129 5.64 -6.01 -0.16
C LYS A 129 4.32 -5.35 0.26
N ILE A 130 4.28 -4.69 1.41
CA ILE A 130 3.10 -3.94 1.90
C ILE A 130 2.62 -2.87 0.90
N TYR A 131 3.52 -2.38 0.04
CA TYR A 131 3.22 -1.33 -0.94
C TYR A 131 2.30 -1.78 -2.07
N PHE A 132 2.08 -3.10 -2.22
CA PHE A 132 1.37 -3.71 -3.33
C PHE A 132 0.27 -4.65 -2.82
N PRO A 133 -0.78 -4.92 -3.62
CA PRO A 133 -1.70 -6.03 -3.34
C PRO A 133 -0.94 -7.35 -3.25
N ARG A 134 -1.30 -8.22 -2.30
CA ARG A 134 -0.77 -9.59 -2.27
C ARG A 134 -1.20 -10.36 -3.53
N PHE A 135 -0.25 -11.02 -4.16
CA PHE A 135 -0.47 -11.90 -5.32
C PHE A 135 -0.78 -13.33 -4.85
N TYR A 136 -1.84 -13.92 -5.40
CA TYR A 136 -2.27 -15.29 -5.07
C TYR A 136 -2.11 -16.27 -6.23
N GLY A 137 -1.68 -15.80 -7.40
CA GLY A 137 -1.49 -16.62 -8.59
C GLY A 137 -2.39 -16.20 -9.75
N VAL A 138 -2.37 -17.03 -10.79
CA VAL A 138 -3.16 -16.84 -12.00
C VAL A 138 -4.11 -18.01 -12.26
N VAL A 139 -5.18 -17.74 -13.00
CA VAL A 139 -6.04 -18.75 -13.63
C VAL A 139 -5.92 -18.55 -15.15
N THR A 140 -5.81 -19.62 -15.93
CA THR A 140 -5.65 -19.55 -17.39
C THR A 140 -6.71 -20.30 -18.18
N ASP A 141 -7.49 -21.15 -17.52
CA ASP A 141 -8.50 -22.05 -18.09
C ASP A 141 -9.86 -21.90 -17.40
N MET A 142 -10.23 -20.66 -17.08
CA MET A 142 -11.47 -20.34 -16.39
C MET A 142 -12.69 -20.63 -17.26
N THR A 143 -13.61 -21.40 -16.70
CA THR A 143 -14.85 -21.83 -17.34
C THR A 143 -15.96 -20.80 -17.12
N ARG A 144 -16.90 -20.74 -18.07
CA ARG A 144 -18.03 -19.79 -18.03
C ARG A 144 -18.90 -19.91 -16.78
N TYR A 145 -19.04 -21.10 -16.19
CA TYR A 145 -19.85 -21.29 -14.99
C TYR A 145 -19.28 -20.58 -13.75
N ARG A 146 -17.99 -20.20 -13.76
CA ARG A 146 -17.38 -19.41 -12.69
C ARG A 146 -17.89 -17.97 -12.66
N PHE A 147 -18.55 -17.49 -13.71
CA PHE A 147 -18.99 -16.11 -13.83
C PHE A 147 -20.46 -15.94 -13.45
N SER A 148 -20.72 -15.15 -12.40
CA SER A 148 -22.06 -14.69 -12.09
C SER A 148 -22.49 -13.49 -12.96
N SER A 149 -21.54 -12.75 -13.53
CA SER A 149 -21.78 -11.54 -14.33
C SER A 149 -20.60 -11.20 -15.26
N GLY A 150 -20.78 -10.24 -16.16
CA GLY A 150 -19.73 -9.73 -17.07
C GLY A 150 -19.38 -10.65 -18.24
N TYR A 151 -18.28 -10.36 -18.95
CA TYR A 151 -17.80 -11.20 -20.04
C TYR A 151 -16.92 -12.31 -19.48
N ALA A 152 -17.17 -13.53 -19.95
CA ALA A 152 -16.46 -14.71 -19.50
C ALA A 152 -15.16 -14.87 -20.31
N HIS A 153 -14.04 -14.46 -19.72
CA HIS A 153 -12.71 -14.77 -20.26
C HIS A 153 -12.02 -15.85 -19.45
N GLN A 154 -11.13 -16.60 -20.08
CA GLN A 154 -10.53 -17.79 -19.48
C GLN A 154 -9.41 -17.47 -18.49
N ARG A 155 -8.97 -16.22 -18.38
CA ARG A 155 -7.75 -15.89 -17.65
C ARG A 155 -7.90 -14.73 -16.70
N ALA A 156 -7.30 -14.89 -15.51
CA ALA A 156 -7.32 -13.87 -14.48
C ALA A 156 -6.04 -13.87 -13.64
N VAL A 157 -5.70 -12.68 -13.15
CA VAL A 157 -4.72 -12.48 -12.07
C VAL A 157 -5.51 -12.36 -10.77
N VAL A 158 -5.19 -13.19 -9.78
CA VAL A 158 -5.89 -13.22 -8.49
C VAL A 158 -5.07 -12.45 -7.44
N LEU A 159 -5.71 -11.44 -6.85
CA LEU A 159 -5.07 -10.50 -5.94
C LEU A 159 -5.86 -10.39 -4.63
N GLU A 160 -5.22 -9.81 -3.62
CA GLU A 160 -5.84 -9.39 -2.37
C GLU A 160 -7.10 -8.54 -2.60
N ALA A 161 -8.17 -8.87 -1.88
CA ALA A 161 -9.38 -8.06 -1.82
C ALA A 161 -9.18 -6.80 -0.99
N ILE A 162 -8.86 -5.69 -1.66
CA ILE A 162 -8.67 -4.38 -1.02
C ILE A 162 -10.02 -3.64 -1.00
N LYS A 163 -10.42 -3.19 0.20
CA LYS A 163 -11.66 -2.46 0.45
C LYS A 163 -11.38 -1.11 1.13
N PRO A 164 -12.24 -0.09 1.01
CA PRO A 164 -12.07 1.22 1.67
C PRO A 164 -12.39 1.15 3.18
N HIS A 165 -11.76 0.19 3.87
CA HIS A 165 -11.88 -0.07 5.30
C HIS A 165 -10.49 -0.03 5.94
N LEU A 166 -10.42 0.29 7.23
CA LEU A 166 -9.16 0.34 7.98
C LEU A 166 -8.35 -0.96 7.89
N SER A 167 -9.01 -2.12 7.80
CA SER A 167 -8.35 -3.42 7.67
C SER A 167 -7.50 -3.55 6.41
N SER A 168 -7.80 -2.79 5.35
CA SER A 168 -7.01 -2.79 4.10
C SER A 168 -5.94 -1.70 4.10
N ARG A 169 -6.00 -0.71 5.00
CA ARG A 169 -5.04 0.38 5.05
C ARG A 169 -3.65 -0.13 5.40
N ARG A 170 -2.65 0.59 4.90
CA ARG A 170 -1.23 0.29 5.09
C ARG A 170 -0.60 1.44 5.84
N VAL A 171 -0.03 1.14 7.01
CA VAL A 171 0.73 2.11 7.79
C VAL A 171 2.17 2.06 7.32
N LEU A 172 2.68 3.20 6.85
CA LEU A 172 4.06 3.36 6.41
C LEU A 172 4.80 4.18 7.47
N SER A 173 6.09 3.92 7.65
CA SER A 173 6.93 4.67 8.59
C SER A 173 7.35 6.03 8.02
N GLU A 174 7.45 7.05 8.87
CA GLU A 174 8.02 8.36 8.50
C GLU A 174 9.48 8.22 8.05
N GLU A 175 10.26 7.38 8.75
CA GLU A 175 11.71 7.19 8.56
C GLU A 175 12.06 6.09 7.55
N GLY A 176 11.07 5.27 7.15
CA GLY A 176 11.19 3.98 6.44
C GLY A 176 11.72 4.00 5.00
N GLY A 177 12.57 4.94 4.63
CA GLY A 177 13.17 4.99 3.31
C GLY A 177 13.38 6.44 2.92
N VAL A 178 14.60 6.90 3.21
CA VAL A 178 15.15 8.20 2.85
C VAL A 178 14.96 8.45 1.35
N VAL A 179 13.81 9.02 0.96
CA VAL A 179 13.71 9.85 -0.24
C VAL A 179 14.35 11.16 0.18
N SER A 180 15.68 11.19 0.15
CA SER A 180 16.50 12.14 0.92
C SER A 180 16.19 13.60 0.67
N ASN A 181 15.55 13.92 -0.45
CA ASN A 181 15.02 15.24 -0.73
C ASN A 181 13.75 15.10 -1.57
N LEU A 182 12.66 15.71 -1.12
CA LEU A 182 11.54 16.02 -1.99
C LEU A 182 12.01 16.96 -3.11
N PRO A 183 11.39 16.90 -4.31
CA PRO A 183 11.75 17.80 -5.40
C PRO A 183 11.63 19.27 -4.96
N GLU A 184 12.67 20.07 -5.20
CA GLU A 184 12.64 21.50 -4.85
C GLU A 184 11.51 22.24 -5.57
N SER A 185 11.23 21.86 -6.82
CA SER A 185 10.07 22.35 -7.60
C SER A 185 8.75 22.16 -6.85
N PHE A 186 8.55 20.99 -6.26
CA PHE A 186 7.37 20.66 -5.48
C PHE A 186 7.27 21.53 -4.22
N LEU A 187 8.37 21.63 -3.46
CA LEU A 187 8.41 22.41 -2.23
C LEU A 187 8.17 23.91 -2.48
N THR A 188 8.75 24.47 -3.54
CA THR A 188 8.50 25.85 -3.97
C THR A 188 7.03 26.04 -4.33
N THR A 189 6.47 25.13 -5.14
CA THR A 189 5.04 25.18 -5.49
C THR A 189 4.14 25.15 -4.25
N LEU A 190 4.43 24.28 -3.27
CA LEU A 190 3.65 24.22 -2.03
C LEU A 190 3.72 25.51 -1.20
N LYS A 191 4.88 26.19 -1.20
CA LYS A 191 5.05 27.47 -0.49
C LYS A 191 4.29 28.62 -1.15
N ASP A 192 4.15 28.59 -2.48
CA ASP A 192 3.42 29.60 -3.25
C ASP A 192 1.90 29.41 -3.13
N LEU A 193 1.43 28.22 -2.75
CA LEU A 193 0.02 27.94 -2.49
C LEU A 193 -0.38 28.44 -1.10
N GLN A 194 -1.61 28.95 -0.97
CA GLN A 194 -2.21 29.33 0.32
C GLN A 194 -2.66 28.08 1.12
N LEU A 195 -1.69 27.24 1.49
CA LEU A 195 -1.89 26.04 2.29
C LEU A 195 -1.45 26.29 3.73
N SER A 196 -2.22 25.76 4.68
CA SER A 196 -1.79 25.73 6.07
C SER A 196 -0.51 24.91 6.26
N PRO A 197 0.28 25.16 7.32
CA PRO A 197 1.47 24.34 7.62
C PRO A 197 1.15 22.85 7.73
N PHE A 198 -0.04 22.50 8.23
CA PHE A 198 -0.46 21.10 8.33
C PHE A 198 -0.78 20.48 6.98
N GLU A 199 -1.49 21.19 6.09
CA GLU A 199 -1.73 20.73 4.72
C GLU A 199 -0.40 20.49 3.98
N GLN A 200 0.56 21.40 4.09
CA GLN A 200 1.89 21.23 3.49
C GLN A 200 2.59 19.96 3.98
N LYS A 201 2.59 19.71 5.31
CA LYS A 201 3.14 18.47 5.89
C LYS A 201 2.43 17.23 5.35
N TRP A 202 1.11 17.27 5.23
CA TRP A 202 0.32 16.14 4.72
C TRP A 202 0.66 15.82 3.26
N TYR A 203 0.71 16.81 2.36
CA TYR A 203 1.08 16.60 0.96
C TYR A 203 2.54 16.14 0.79
N CYS A 204 3.47 16.65 1.61
CA CYS A 204 4.85 16.15 1.67
C CYS A 204 4.91 14.67 2.08
N SER A 205 4.13 14.27 3.09
CA SER A 205 4.01 12.88 3.53
C SER A 205 3.41 11.99 2.44
N LEU A 206 2.35 12.45 1.76
CA LEU A 206 1.72 11.74 0.65
C LEU A 206 2.70 11.51 -0.51
N LEU A 207 3.45 12.54 -0.91
CA LEU A 207 4.44 12.43 -1.99
C LEU A 207 5.54 11.44 -1.61
N THR A 208 6.04 11.53 -0.38
CA THR A 208 7.07 10.62 0.14
C THR A 208 6.61 9.16 0.08
N ASP A 209 5.41 8.87 0.58
CA ASP A 209 4.83 7.53 0.59
C ASP A 209 4.68 6.98 -0.84
N ARG A 210 4.11 7.76 -1.77
CA ARG A 210 3.93 7.32 -3.17
C ARG A 210 5.26 7.08 -3.88
N LEU A 211 6.25 7.95 -3.69
CA LEU A 211 7.58 7.78 -4.26
C LEU A 211 8.28 6.54 -3.69
N ARG A 212 8.08 6.23 -2.41
CA ARG A 212 8.64 5.02 -1.78
C ARG A 212 8.11 3.75 -2.46
N ARG A 213 6.80 3.68 -2.70
CA ARG A 213 6.16 2.55 -3.42
C ARG A 213 6.75 2.37 -4.84
N LEU A 214 6.92 3.46 -5.59
CA LEU A 214 7.55 3.40 -6.92
C LEU A 214 9.02 2.98 -6.86
N ASN A 215 9.79 3.54 -5.94
CA ASN A 215 11.20 3.21 -5.79
C ASN A 215 11.38 1.72 -5.47
N ALA A 216 10.48 1.11 -4.70
CA ALA A 216 10.50 -0.32 -4.44
C ALA A 216 10.37 -1.16 -5.73
N LEU A 217 9.50 -0.76 -6.68
CA LEU A 217 9.43 -1.40 -8.01
C LEU A 217 10.73 -1.22 -8.80
N HIS A 218 11.27 0.00 -8.83
CA HIS A 218 12.48 0.29 -9.60
C HIS A 218 13.69 -0.47 -9.05
N LYS A 219 13.82 -0.63 -7.73
CA LYS A 219 14.90 -1.42 -7.11
C LYS A 219 14.94 -2.86 -7.63
N ILE A 220 13.77 -3.43 -7.92
CA ILE A 220 13.64 -4.78 -8.46
C ILE A 220 13.51 -4.80 -9.98
N GLY A 221 13.81 -3.71 -10.69
CA GLY A 221 13.77 -3.70 -12.16
C GLY A 221 12.36 -3.76 -12.76
N VAL A 222 11.32 -3.43 -11.99
CA VAL A 222 9.95 -3.28 -12.48
C VAL A 222 9.64 -1.80 -12.68
N THR A 223 8.94 -1.47 -13.76
CA THR A 223 8.40 -0.13 -14.01
C THR A 223 6.89 -0.20 -14.16
N HIS A 224 6.15 0.78 -13.63
CA HIS A 224 4.69 0.73 -13.60
C HIS A 224 4.06 0.97 -14.98
N GLY A 225 4.62 1.89 -15.76
CA GLY A 225 4.19 2.19 -17.13
C GLY A 225 2.91 3.02 -17.29
N ASP A 226 2.10 3.15 -16.25
CA ASP A 226 0.86 3.94 -16.26
C ASP A 226 0.56 4.53 -14.86
N VAL A 227 1.48 5.33 -14.33
CA VAL A 227 1.32 5.92 -13.00
C VAL A 227 0.20 6.95 -13.00
N LYS A 228 -0.87 6.69 -12.25
CA LYS A 228 -2.06 7.54 -12.10
C LYS A 228 -2.44 7.67 -10.63
N ASP A 229 -3.10 8.78 -10.28
CA ASP A 229 -3.60 9.00 -8.92
C ASP A 229 -4.55 7.88 -8.46
N CYS A 230 -5.44 7.43 -9.35
CA CYS A 230 -6.36 6.32 -9.10
C CYS A 230 -5.68 4.96 -8.92
N HIS A 231 -4.36 4.82 -9.16
CA HIS A 231 -3.63 3.57 -8.93
C HIS A 231 -3.01 3.50 -7.53
N PHE A 232 -3.12 4.57 -6.73
CA PHE A 232 -2.69 4.60 -5.33
C PHE A 232 -3.86 4.47 -4.34
N ARG A 233 -5.08 4.83 -4.76
CA ARG A 233 -6.30 4.81 -3.95
C ARG A 233 -7.45 4.12 -4.69
N LEU A 234 -8.40 3.57 -3.93
CA LEU A 234 -9.57 2.93 -4.51
C LEU A 234 -10.54 3.96 -5.10
N PRO A 235 -11.33 3.60 -6.13
CA PRO A 235 -12.38 4.48 -6.64
C PRO A 235 -13.33 4.94 -5.52
N GLY A 236 -13.58 6.25 -5.44
CA GLY A 236 -14.44 6.86 -4.42
C GLY A 236 -13.80 7.03 -3.04
N ASP A 237 -12.58 6.56 -2.85
CA ASP A 237 -11.83 6.67 -1.60
C ASP A 237 -10.87 7.87 -1.62
N PHE A 238 -10.63 8.49 -0.48
CA PHE A 238 -9.74 9.66 -0.39
C PHE A 238 -8.28 9.26 -0.17
N TYR A 239 -8.06 8.27 0.69
CA TYR A 239 -6.74 7.85 1.16
C TYR A 239 -6.08 6.82 0.25
N ASP A 240 -4.76 6.91 0.16
CA ASP A 240 -3.96 5.87 -0.46
C ASP A 240 -4.12 4.54 0.30
N THR A 241 -3.98 3.43 -0.42
CA THR A 241 -3.96 2.10 0.18
C THR A 241 -2.70 1.35 -0.25
N VAL A 242 -2.58 1.04 -1.54
CA VAL A 242 -1.42 0.37 -2.16
C VAL A 242 -1.26 0.88 -3.59
N LEU A 243 -0.13 0.60 -4.23
CA LEU A 243 0.08 0.81 -5.66
C LEU A 243 -0.37 -0.44 -6.44
N TYR A 244 -1.30 -0.27 -7.39
CA TYR A 244 -1.89 -1.37 -8.15
C TYR A 244 -2.11 -1.03 -9.64
N ASP A 245 -2.59 -2.01 -10.41
CA ASP A 245 -2.77 -1.97 -11.87
C ASP A 245 -1.47 -1.99 -12.67
N PHE A 246 -0.88 -3.19 -12.76
CA PHE A 246 0.35 -3.42 -13.50
C PHE A 246 0.13 -3.89 -14.94
N SER A 247 -1.06 -3.68 -15.51
CA SER A 247 -1.41 -4.08 -16.88
C SER A 247 -0.54 -3.39 -17.96
N ALA A 248 0.01 -2.23 -17.66
CA ALA A 248 0.92 -1.47 -18.52
C ALA A 248 2.40 -1.57 -18.11
N SER A 249 2.69 -2.35 -17.08
CA SER A 249 4.03 -2.47 -16.51
C SER A 249 5.01 -3.18 -17.43
N TYR A 250 6.28 -3.03 -17.07
CA TYR A 250 7.37 -3.83 -17.61
C TYR A 250 8.19 -4.37 -16.43
N ALA A 251 8.34 -5.69 -16.36
CA ALA A 251 9.26 -6.37 -15.47
C ALA A 251 10.51 -6.77 -16.24
N PHE A 252 11.69 -6.55 -15.67
CA PHE A 252 12.95 -6.87 -16.33
C PHE A 252 13.04 -8.36 -16.71
N SER A 253 13.43 -8.60 -17.96
CA SER A 253 13.90 -9.89 -18.47
C SER A 253 15.21 -9.66 -19.22
N ASP A 254 16.05 -10.68 -19.38
CA ASP A 254 17.31 -10.57 -20.13
C ASP A 254 17.11 -10.42 -21.63
N LYS A 255 15.92 -10.79 -22.12
CA LYS A 255 15.57 -10.68 -23.53
C LYS A 255 15.34 -9.22 -23.89
N TRP A 256 15.85 -8.80 -25.05
CA TRP A 256 15.66 -7.43 -25.51
C TRP A 256 14.19 -7.17 -25.83
N PRO A 257 13.51 -6.22 -25.14
CA PRO A 257 12.08 -6.03 -25.33
C PRO A 257 11.78 -5.23 -26.60
N PHE A 258 10.62 -5.47 -27.20
CA PHE A 258 10.09 -4.63 -28.27
C PHE A 258 9.78 -3.21 -27.79
N ARG A 259 9.18 -3.07 -26.60
CA ARG A 259 8.82 -1.80 -25.97
C ARG A 259 8.91 -1.87 -24.45
N VAL A 260 9.21 -0.73 -23.84
CA VAL A 260 9.13 -0.52 -22.39
C VAL A 260 8.19 0.67 -22.14
N ASN A 261 7.10 0.43 -21.42
CA ASN A 261 6.05 1.43 -21.09
C ASN A 261 5.58 2.20 -22.33
N SER A 262 5.20 1.45 -23.37
CA SER A 262 4.76 1.97 -24.69
C SER A 262 5.81 2.75 -25.49
N GLY A 263 7.04 2.87 -25.01
CA GLY A 263 8.14 3.56 -25.69
C GLY A 263 9.28 2.62 -26.07
N ARG A 264 10.32 3.21 -26.70
CA ARG A 264 11.56 2.49 -27.01
C ARG A 264 12.30 2.07 -25.73
N PRO A 265 12.97 0.90 -25.74
CA PRO A 265 13.85 0.48 -24.65
C PRO A 265 14.85 1.57 -24.29
N ARG A 266 14.98 1.84 -22.99
CA ARG A 266 15.83 2.91 -22.45
C ARG A 266 16.21 2.59 -21.01
N PRO A 267 17.26 3.22 -20.45
CA PRO A 267 17.68 2.96 -19.09
C PRO A 267 16.58 3.16 -18.06
N LEU A 268 16.51 2.28 -17.06
CA LEU A 268 15.59 2.34 -15.93
C LEU A 268 15.65 3.71 -15.24
N LYS A 269 16.84 4.27 -15.05
CA LYS A 269 17.02 5.61 -14.46
C LYS A 269 16.20 6.69 -15.18
N ARG A 270 16.09 6.62 -16.51
CA ARG A 270 15.30 7.56 -17.31
C ARG A 270 13.80 7.32 -17.17
N ILE A 271 13.38 6.06 -17.10
CA ILE A 271 11.97 5.69 -16.89
C ILE A 271 11.51 6.10 -15.48
N ALA A 272 12.29 5.71 -14.47
CA ALA A 272 12.07 6.04 -13.07
C ALA A 272 11.94 7.55 -12.85
N LYS A 273 12.80 8.36 -13.49
CA LYS A 273 12.67 9.83 -13.45
C LYS A 273 11.30 10.30 -13.95
N GLY A 274 10.82 9.78 -15.08
CA GLY A 274 9.52 10.15 -15.63
C GLY A 274 8.35 9.72 -14.75
N GLU A 275 8.39 8.50 -14.20
CA GLU A 275 7.35 8.01 -13.28
C GLU A 275 7.30 8.82 -11.96
N ARG A 276 8.47 9.19 -11.41
CA ARG A 276 8.55 10.06 -10.24
C ARG A 276 7.99 11.46 -10.50
N GLN A 277 8.30 12.05 -11.67
CA GLN A 277 7.73 13.33 -12.09
C GLN A 277 6.20 13.26 -12.25
N ARG A 278 5.65 12.13 -12.70
CA ARG A 278 4.20 11.93 -12.77
C ARG A 278 3.55 11.92 -11.38
N VAL A 279 4.16 11.27 -10.39
CA VAL A 279 3.66 11.30 -9.00
C VAL A 279 3.74 12.72 -8.41
N GLU A 280 4.87 13.40 -8.63
CA GLU A 280 5.03 14.80 -8.20
C GLU A 280 3.89 15.67 -8.76
N LEU A 281 3.65 15.60 -10.07
CA LEU A 281 2.56 16.34 -10.71
C LEU A 281 1.20 16.02 -10.08
N GLN A 282 0.89 14.75 -9.85
CA GLN A 282 -0.39 14.33 -9.26
C GLN A 282 -0.58 14.89 -7.84
N VAL A 283 0.47 14.85 -7.00
CA VAL A 283 0.37 15.38 -5.64
C VAL A 283 0.31 16.91 -5.67
N THR A 284 1.00 17.57 -6.59
CA THR A 284 0.86 19.02 -6.83
C THR A 284 -0.56 19.37 -7.24
N GLU A 285 -1.17 18.65 -8.19
CA GLU A 285 -2.56 18.87 -8.62
C GLU A 285 -3.54 18.75 -7.44
N ARG A 286 -3.35 17.73 -6.58
CA ARG A 286 -4.11 17.58 -5.33
C ARG A 286 -3.95 18.80 -4.41
N ALA A 287 -2.71 19.23 -4.18
CA ALA A 287 -2.40 20.41 -3.38
C ALA A 287 -3.01 21.70 -3.94
N THR A 288 -2.90 21.93 -5.26
CA THR A 288 -3.50 23.09 -5.95
C THR A 288 -5.02 23.08 -5.84
N SER A 289 -5.66 21.91 -5.96
CA SER A 289 -7.11 21.75 -5.78
C SER A 289 -7.56 21.78 -4.32
N ARG A 290 -6.60 21.79 -3.37
CA ARG A 290 -6.84 21.78 -1.92
C ARG A 290 -7.74 20.61 -1.48
N ASP A 291 -7.56 19.45 -2.12
CA ASP A 291 -8.48 18.33 -1.96
C ASP A 291 -8.52 17.78 -0.54
N PHE A 292 -7.43 17.89 0.22
CA PHE A 292 -7.37 17.51 1.63
C PHE A 292 -8.27 18.39 2.50
N ARG A 293 -8.19 19.72 2.37
CA ARG A 293 -9.11 20.63 3.05
C ARG A 293 -10.55 20.35 2.64
N SER A 294 -10.83 20.19 1.34
CA SER A 294 -12.18 19.86 0.86
C SER A 294 -12.70 18.53 1.41
N HIS A 295 -11.82 17.56 1.65
CA HIS A 295 -12.17 16.30 2.31
C HIS A 295 -12.57 16.52 3.77
N LEU A 296 -11.77 17.26 4.54
CA LEU A 296 -12.03 17.56 5.96
C LEU A 296 -13.36 18.32 6.17
N ILE A 297 -13.70 19.23 5.26
CA ILE A 297 -14.96 20.00 5.30
C ILE A 297 -16.20 19.11 5.08
N LYS A 298 -16.07 17.89 4.56
CA LYS A 298 -17.24 16.98 4.45
C LYS A 298 -17.78 16.56 5.81
N SER A 299 -16.94 16.58 6.85
CA SER A 299 -17.27 16.13 8.20
C SER A 299 -17.45 17.28 9.20
N SER A 300 -17.15 18.54 8.81
CA SER A 300 -17.21 19.72 9.69
C SER A 300 -17.42 21.00 8.88
N SER A 301 -17.71 22.13 9.51
CA SER A 301 -17.84 23.41 8.79
C SER A 301 -16.49 23.94 8.31
N GLU A 302 -16.47 24.61 7.16
CA GLU A 302 -15.27 25.22 6.58
C GLU A 302 -14.53 26.12 7.56
N LYS A 303 -15.24 27.01 8.24
CA LYS A 303 -14.64 27.92 9.23
C LYS A 303 -13.89 27.17 10.33
N VAL A 304 -14.50 26.12 10.89
CA VAL A 304 -13.89 25.36 11.99
C VAL A 304 -12.69 24.55 11.52
N VAL A 305 -12.76 23.97 10.32
CA VAL A 305 -11.61 23.28 9.70
C VAL A 305 -10.47 24.26 9.44
N ASP A 306 -10.78 25.41 8.87
CA ASP A 306 -9.82 26.47 8.58
C ASP A 306 -9.11 26.94 9.84
N ASP A 307 -9.87 27.31 10.87
CA ASP A 307 -9.32 27.79 12.14
C ASP A 307 -8.33 26.77 12.72
N VAL A 308 -8.67 25.48 12.72
CA VAL A 308 -7.80 24.42 13.29
C VAL A 308 -6.58 24.12 12.40
N LEU A 309 -6.72 24.17 11.08
CA LEU A 309 -5.59 23.96 10.15
C LEU A 309 -4.49 25.01 10.33
N TRP A 310 -4.86 26.26 10.64
CA TRP A 310 -3.94 27.38 10.82
C TRP A 310 -3.45 27.55 12.26
N GLN A 311 -4.11 26.93 13.24
CA GLN A 311 -3.67 26.93 14.63
C GLN A 311 -2.41 26.07 14.81
N SER A 312 -1.45 26.60 15.56
CA SER A 312 -0.35 25.82 16.15
C SER A 312 -0.79 25.33 17.51
N PHE A 313 -0.66 24.03 17.76
CA PHE A 313 -0.94 23.43 19.07
C PHE A 313 0.38 23.00 19.71
N ASN A 314 0.47 23.18 21.03
CA ASN A 314 1.53 22.60 21.86
C ASN A 314 0.95 21.57 22.84
N GLU A 315 1.78 20.63 23.33
CA GLU A 315 1.37 19.65 24.37
C GLU A 315 0.73 20.31 25.60
N ASP A 316 1.24 21.45 26.03
CA ASP A 316 0.78 22.14 27.24
C ASP A 316 -0.66 22.69 27.11
N GLU A 317 -1.15 22.84 25.87
CA GLU A 317 -2.46 23.43 25.57
C GLU A 317 -3.55 22.38 25.39
N GLN A 318 -3.19 21.11 25.13
CA GLN A 318 -4.15 20.03 24.93
C GLN A 318 -3.69 18.72 25.58
N PRO A 319 -4.47 18.17 26.54
CA PRO A 319 -4.18 16.85 27.06
C PRO A 319 -4.20 15.83 25.91
N LEU A 320 -3.12 15.05 25.80
CA LEU A 320 -3.01 13.95 24.85
C LEU A 320 -3.54 12.66 25.46
N GLU A 321 -4.17 11.84 24.62
CA GLU A 321 -4.69 10.51 24.95
C GLU A 321 -3.79 9.41 24.39
N LEU A 322 -3.79 8.23 25.00
CA LEU A 322 -3.21 7.04 24.38
C LEU A 322 -4.04 6.64 23.16
N LEU A 323 -3.38 6.53 22.01
CA LEU A 323 -3.99 6.03 20.78
C LEU A 323 -3.52 4.61 20.51
N ILE A 324 -4.44 3.68 20.29
CA ILE A 324 -4.13 2.30 19.93
C ILE A 324 -4.80 1.96 18.61
N PHE A 325 -4.02 1.52 17.63
CA PHE A 325 -4.50 1.09 16.33
C PHE A 325 -4.26 -0.40 16.14
N LYS A 326 -5.31 -1.14 15.79
CA LYS A 326 -5.26 -2.55 15.40
C LYS A 326 -5.18 -2.66 13.88
N LEU A 327 -4.07 -3.21 13.39
CA LEU A 327 -3.69 -3.26 12.00
C LEU A 327 -3.63 -4.72 11.53
N ARG A 328 -4.20 -5.00 10.36
CA ARG A 328 -4.13 -6.33 9.74
C ARG A 328 -2.83 -6.55 8.97
N ASN A 329 -2.24 -5.46 8.49
CA ASN A 329 -1.04 -5.50 7.65
C ASN A 329 0.16 -5.08 8.48
N ARG A 330 1.25 -5.84 8.33
CA ARG A 330 2.55 -5.49 8.89
C ARG A 330 3.03 -4.15 8.30
N PRO A 331 3.51 -3.19 9.09
CA PRO A 331 4.09 -1.95 8.56
C PRO A 331 5.41 -2.22 7.81
N ASP A 332 5.87 -1.26 7.00
CA ASP A 332 7.21 -1.36 6.40
C ASP A 332 8.33 -1.26 7.45
N TYR A 333 8.14 -0.43 8.47
CA TYR A 333 9.02 -0.36 9.64
C TYR A 333 8.19 -0.17 10.92
N PHE A 334 8.63 -0.78 12.02
CA PHE A 334 8.06 -0.63 13.34
C PHE A 334 8.57 0.65 14.03
N SER A 335 8.34 1.81 13.40
CA SER A 335 8.68 3.12 13.96
C SER A 335 7.50 4.09 13.85
N MET A 336 7.75 5.39 13.97
CA MET A 336 6.70 6.42 13.86
C MET A 336 6.02 6.34 12.49
N PRO A 337 4.68 6.31 12.41
CA PRO A 337 4.00 6.26 11.12
C PRO A 337 4.04 7.61 10.40
N SER A 338 4.01 7.57 9.06
CA SER A 338 3.85 8.74 8.22
C SER A 338 2.48 9.37 8.45
N LEU A 339 2.42 10.70 8.41
CA LEU A 339 1.19 11.45 8.61
C LEU A 339 0.09 11.00 7.62
N ASN A 340 0.42 10.84 6.35
CA ASN A 340 -0.53 10.41 5.32
C ASN A 340 -1.12 9.02 5.61
N SER A 341 -0.31 8.06 6.06
CA SER A 341 -0.76 6.68 6.27
C SER A 341 -1.55 6.48 7.56
N ILE A 342 -1.27 7.27 8.61
CA ILE A 342 -1.96 7.16 9.90
C ILE A 342 -3.26 7.96 9.98
N PHE A 343 -3.38 9.04 9.20
CA PHE A 343 -4.54 9.92 9.23
C PHE A 343 -5.92 9.23 9.10
N PRO A 344 -6.14 8.23 8.22
CA PRO A 344 -7.43 7.52 8.18
C PRO A 344 -7.78 6.82 9.51
N PHE A 345 -6.79 6.41 10.31
CA PHE A 345 -7.02 5.83 11.63
C PHE A 345 -7.35 6.90 12.66
N LEU A 346 -6.73 8.07 12.58
CA LEU A 346 -7.09 9.23 13.41
C LEU A 346 -8.53 9.67 13.12
N GLU A 347 -8.93 9.73 11.86
CA GLU A 347 -10.33 10.04 11.50
C GLU A 347 -11.32 9.02 12.05
N ALA A 348 -10.99 7.73 12.00
CA ALA A 348 -11.86 6.70 12.54
C ALA A 348 -11.94 6.71 14.07
N GLY A 349 -10.89 7.19 14.75
CA GLY A 349 -10.87 7.39 16.21
C GLY A 349 -11.49 8.70 16.68
N CYS A 350 -11.88 9.58 15.75
CA CYS A 350 -12.37 10.91 16.06
C CYS A 350 -13.65 10.87 16.92
N PRO A 351 -13.66 11.53 18.10
CA PRO A 351 -14.86 11.63 18.93
C PRO A 351 -16.00 12.32 18.18
N LYS A 352 -17.23 11.80 18.33
CA LYS A 352 -18.43 12.38 17.68
C LYS A 352 -18.73 13.82 18.10
N SER A 353 -18.19 14.25 19.24
CA SER A 353 -18.33 15.61 19.77
C SER A 353 -17.30 16.60 19.21
N ASP A 354 -16.30 16.13 18.46
CA ASP A 354 -15.13 16.93 18.12
C ASP A 354 -14.54 16.57 16.75
N PHE A 355 -15.21 17.05 15.70
CA PHE A 355 -14.90 16.73 14.30
C PHE A 355 -13.53 17.21 13.77
N CYS A 356 -12.75 17.94 14.57
CA CYS A 356 -11.40 18.38 14.21
C CYS A 356 -10.32 17.74 15.08
N TRP A 357 -10.67 16.80 15.96
CA TRP A 357 -9.74 16.06 16.82
C TRP A 357 -8.60 15.43 16.01
N GLN A 358 -8.91 14.78 14.89
CA GLN A 358 -7.94 14.14 14.01
C GLN A 358 -6.89 15.10 13.45
N ILE A 359 -7.27 16.36 13.19
CA ILE A 359 -6.36 17.38 12.66
C ILE A 359 -5.34 17.73 13.75
N ARG A 360 -5.83 17.98 14.97
CA ARG A 360 -4.98 18.33 16.12
C ARG A 360 -4.06 17.19 16.51
N ARG A 361 -4.57 15.96 16.55
CA ARG A 361 -3.73 14.77 16.80
C ARG A 361 -2.73 14.53 15.71
N GLY A 362 -3.10 14.76 14.45
CA GLY A 362 -2.18 14.74 13.31
C GLY A 362 -1.03 15.75 13.46
N GLN A 363 -1.33 16.99 13.88
CA GLN A 363 -0.32 18.03 14.13
C GLN A 363 0.61 17.68 15.30
N LEU A 364 0.06 17.04 16.33
CA LEU A 364 0.77 16.65 17.56
C LEU A 364 1.39 15.25 17.50
N LEU A 365 1.43 14.58 16.34
CA LEU A 365 2.00 13.22 16.22
C LEU A 365 3.43 13.11 16.80
N HIS A 366 4.28 14.12 16.59
CA HIS A 366 5.66 14.16 17.06
C HIS A 366 5.81 14.17 18.60
N HIS A 367 4.73 14.42 19.33
CA HIS A 367 4.65 14.37 20.79
C HIS A 367 4.30 12.98 21.34
N TYR A 368 4.10 12.01 20.45
CA TYR A 368 3.92 10.61 20.80
C TYR A 368 5.20 9.80 20.62
N GLU A 369 5.32 8.75 21.41
CA GLU A 369 6.29 7.67 21.24
C GLU A 369 5.57 6.43 20.70
N PRO A 370 6.04 5.82 19.60
CA PRO A 370 5.40 4.65 19.01
C PRO A 370 5.88 3.36 19.68
N PHE A 371 4.94 2.57 20.20
CA PHE A 371 5.17 1.21 20.66
C PHE A 371 4.40 0.22 19.79
N TRP A 372 5.08 -0.86 19.41
CA TRP A 372 4.52 -1.87 18.53
C TRP A 372 4.35 -3.19 19.26
N ALA A 373 3.25 -3.88 18.98
CA ALA A 373 3.02 -5.24 19.46
C ALA A 373 2.41 -6.11 18.36
N VAL A 374 2.50 -7.42 18.55
CA VAL A 374 1.76 -8.40 17.77
C VAL A 374 0.76 -9.09 18.69
N TYR A 375 -0.49 -9.10 18.25
CA TYR A 375 -1.59 -9.81 18.86
C TYR A 375 -1.91 -11.04 18.02
N HIS A 376 -1.92 -12.21 18.64
CA HIS A 376 -2.32 -13.47 18.02
C HIS A 376 -3.58 -13.99 18.71
N SER A 377 -4.63 -14.26 17.93
CA SER A 377 -5.88 -14.83 18.43
C SER A 377 -6.25 -16.10 17.65
N PRO A 378 -5.53 -17.22 17.87
CA PRO A 378 -5.91 -18.51 17.31
C PRO A 378 -7.28 -18.97 17.84
N LYS A 379 -8.05 -19.70 17.01
CA LYS A 379 -9.41 -20.15 17.35
C LYS A 379 -9.47 -21.07 18.58
N ASP A 380 -8.37 -21.79 18.87
CA ASP A 380 -8.35 -22.88 19.85
C ASP A 380 -7.34 -22.66 21.00
N GLN A 381 -6.75 -21.46 21.13
CA GLN A 381 -5.80 -21.15 22.19
C GLN A 381 -6.05 -19.75 22.76
N ALA A 382 -5.56 -19.51 23.99
CA ALA A 382 -5.60 -18.19 24.59
C ALA A 382 -4.86 -17.17 23.70
N SER A 383 -5.46 -15.99 23.53
CA SER A 383 -4.83 -14.93 22.77
C SER A 383 -3.52 -14.51 23.42
N SER A 384 -2.47 -14.34 22.62
CA SER A 384 -1.18 -13.85 23.10
C SER A 384 -0.89 -12.46 22.53
N LEU A 385 -0.10 -11.68 23.28
CA LEU A 385 0.39 -10.38 22.88
C LEU A 385 1.88 -10.31 23.15
N SER A 386 2.68 -9.83 22.21
CA SER A 386 4.13 -9.66 22.38
C SER A 386 4.55 -8.30 21.85
N PHE A 387 5.25 -7.52 22.68
CA PHE A 387 5.72 -6.18 22.31
C PHE A 387 7.10 -6.20 21.64
N SER A 388 7.43 -5.12 20.92
CA SER A 388 8.72 -4.96 20.24
C SER A 388 9.94 -5.01 21.16
N TRP A 389 9.78 -4.68 22.44
CA TRP A 389 10.85 -4.80 23.43
C TRP A 389 11.04 -6.24 23.94
N GLU A 390 10.13 -7.16 23.61
CA GLU A 390 10.13 -8.56 24.05
C GLU A 390 10.59 -9.50 22.94
N VAL A 391 10.23 -9.17 21.69
CA VAL A 391 10.47 -10.00 20.52
C VAL A 391 10.92 -9.16 19.33
N GLN A 392 11.73 -9.77 18.47
CA GLN A 392 12.03 -9.19 17.15
C GLN A 392 10.78 -9.32 16.28
N LEU A 393 9.99 -8.25 16.19
CA LEU A 393 8.75 -8.24 15.39
C LEU A 393 9.03 -8.52 13.90
N GLU A 394 10.28 -8.32 13.46
CA GLU A 394 10.65 -8.56 12.08
C GLU A 394 10.57 -10.02 11.64
N SER A 395 10.70 -10.96 12.57
CA SER A 395 10.72 -12.40 12.30
C SER A 395 9.38 -13.10 12.54
N VAL A 396 8.35 -12.36 12.98
CA VAL A 396 7.04 -12.95 13.32
C VAL A 396 6.31 -13.43 12.07
N GLU A 397 5.88 -14.71 12.11
CA GLU A 397 5.06 -15.31 11.07
C GLU A 397 3.64 -14.72 11.06
N ILE A 398 3.14 -14.42 9.87
CA ILE A 398 1.85 -13.75 9.68
C ILE A 398 0.79 -14.79 9.32
N TYR A 399 -0.13 -15.03 10.25
CA TYR A 399 -1.32 -15.87 10.07
C TYR A 399 -2.57 -15.00 9.87
N GLU A 400 -3.68 -15.58 9.40
CA GLU A 400 -4.96 -14.83 9.27
C GLU A 400 -5.46 -14.26 10.62
N SER A 401 -5.07 -14.88 11.73
CA SER A 401 -5.40 -14.48 13.10
C SER A 401 -4.38 -13.53 13.75
N THR A 402 -3.37 -13.08 13.01
CA THR A 402 -2.34 -12.16 13.50
C THR A 402 -2.74 -10.71 13.21
N PHE A 403 -2.61 -9.85 14.23
CA PHE A 403 -2.79 -8.41 14.12
C PHE A 403 -1.57 -7.69 14.69
N PHE A 404 -1.24 -6.54 14.12
CA PHE A 404 -0.23 -5.63 14.64
C PHE A 404 -0.94 -4.52 15.42
N MET A 405 -0.40 -4.16 16.56
CA MET A 405 -0.90 -3.07 17.40
C MET A 405 0.12 -1.95 17.39
N LEU A 406 -0.32 -0.74 17.07
CA LEU A 406 0.46 0.48 17.21
C LEU A 406 -0.13 1.28 18.37
N CYS A 407 0.64 1.49 19.42
CA CYS A 407 0.32 2.37 20.53
C CYS A 407 1.12 3.66 20.38
N LEU A 408 0.44 4.78 20.21
CA LEU A 408 1.04 6.11 20.30
C LEU A 408 0.82 6.61 21.73
N VAL A 409 1.89 6.58 22.53
CA VAL A 409 1.87 7.00 23.95
C VAL A 409 2.41 8.43 24.04
N PRO A 410 1.70 9.37 24.68
CA PRO A 410 2.23 10.72 24.88
C PRO A 410 3.58 10.70 25.61
N LYS A 411 4.57 11.45 25.11
CA LYS A 411 5.91 11.50 25.71
C LYS A 411 5.88 12.03 27.15
N SER A 412 4.99 12.96 27.44
CA SER A 412 4.73 13.46 28.80
C SER A 412 4.31 12.37 29.79
N TRP A 413 3.60 11.33 29.36
CA TRP A 413 3.20 10.21 30.22
C TRP A 413 4.41 9.33 30.58
N ILE A 414 5.35 9.18 29.65
CA ILE A 414 6.59 8.43 29.84
C ILE A 414 7.51 9.18 30.82
N GLN A 415 7.61 10.51 30.67
CA GLN A 415 8.47 11.37 31.49
C GLN A 415 7.94 11.54 32.92
N THR A 416 6.64 11.76 33.10
CA THR A 416 6.01 11.88 34.44
C THR A 416 6.13 10.58 35.25
N SER A 417 6.08 9.44 34.57
CA SER A 417 6.41 8.13 35.18
C SER A 417 7.90 8.02 35.61
N GLY A 418 8.77 8.92 35.16
CA GLY A 418 10.21 8.95 35.41
C GLY A 418 10.66 9.53 36.76
N ALA A 419 9.84 10.32 37.46
CA ALA A 419 10.36 11.20 38.51
C ALA A 419 10.67 10.57 39.89
N ASN A 420 10.26 9.32 40.24
CA ASN A 420 10.37 8.89 41.66
C ASN A 420 10.56 7.39 42.03
N CYS A 421 11.21 6.53 41.22
CA CYS A 421 11.53 5.12 41.58
C CYS A 421 12.39 4.41 40.49
N ASP A 422 12.94 3.22 40.78
CA ASP A 422 13.85 2.45 39.90
C ASP A 422 13.32 2.16 38.48
N SER A 423 14.22 2.21 37.49
CA SER A 423 13.89 2.21 36.05
C SER A 423 13.31 0.90 35.50
N GLN A 424 13.58 -0.26 36.11
CA GLN A 424 13.14 -1.56 35.60
C GLN A 424 11.71 -1.95 36.02
N SER A 425 11.19 -1.50 37.17
CA SER A 425 9.82 -1.78 37.61
C SER A 425 8.77 -0.90 36.90
N LYS A 426 9.20 0.25 36.36
CA LYS A 426 8.34 1.26 35.72
C LYS A 426 7.96 0.94 34.27
N VAL A 427 8.92 0.45 33.48
CA VAL A 427 8.64 -0.05 32.12
C VAL A 427 7.67 -1.23 32.18
N ARG A 428 7.73 -2.04 33.25
CA ARG A 428 6.75 -3.09 33.52
C ARG A 428 5.34 -2.51 33.78
N GLY A 429 5.19 -1.55 34.70
CA GLY A 429 3.87 -0.99 35.02
C GLY A 429 3.15 -0.31 33.84
N LEU A 430 3.88 0.46 33.01
CA LEU A 430 3.32 1.00 31.77
C LEU A 430 3.02 -0.12 30.75
N GLY A 431 3.95 -1.09 30.63
CA GLY A 431 3.82 -2.24 29.75
C GLY A 431 2.61 -3.12 30.06
N ASP A 432 2.31 -3.36 31.34
CA ASP A 432 1.18 -4.19 31.78
C ASP A 432 -0.17 -3.51 31.46
N LYS A 433 -0.28 -2.19 31.66
CA LYS A 433 -1.47 -1.42 31.27
C LYS A 433 -1.65 -1.34 29.76
N LEU A 434 -0.55 -1.11 29.02
CA LEU A 434 -0.58 -1.16 27.55
C LEU A 434 -1.03 -2.53 27.05
N ARG A 435 -0.51 -3.61 27.65
CA ARG A 435 -0.89 -4.99 27.34
C ARG A 435 -2.38 -5.21 27.53
N GLN A 436 -2.95 -4.78 28.65
CA GLN A 436 -4.39 -4.90 28.92
C GLN A 436 -5.23 -4.12 27.90
N ALA A 437 -4.87 -2.87 27.62
CA ALA A 437 -5.57 -2.06 26.63
C ALA A 437 -5.50 -2.68 25.22
N CYS A 438 -4.34 -3.20 24.82
CA CYS A 438 -4.16 -3.91 23.56
C CYS A 438 -4.97 -5.22 23.51
N LEU A 439 -5.00 -6.02 24.59
CA LEU A 439 -5.79 -7.25 24.65
C LEU A 439 -7.29 -6.97 24.51
N HIS A 440 -7.77 -5.88 25.14
CA HIS A 440 -9.15 -5.44 25.01
C HIS A 440 -9.51 -5.08 23.56
N LEU A 441 -8.72 -4.21 22.92
CA LEU A 441 -8.93 -3.86 21.51
C LEU A 441 -8.75 -5.07 20.59
N GLY A 442 -7.75 -5.92 20.86
CA GLY A 442 -7.44 -7.14 20.12
C GLY A 442 -8.61 -8.11 20.07
N SER A 443 -9.32 -8.28 21.18
CA SER A 443 -10.51 -9.13 21.29
C SER A 443 -11.78 -8.47 20.75
N SER A 444 -11.77 -7.15 20.58
CA SER A 444 -12.89 -6.41 20.01
C SER A 444 -12.95 -6.47 18.48
N GLY A 445 -14.13 -6.18 17.92
CA GLY A 445 -14.31 -5.94 16.48
C GLY A 445 -13.82 -4.56 16.01
N GLY A 446 -13.37 -3.69 16.93
CA GLY A 446 -12.89 -2.34 16.61
C GLY A 446 -11.45 -2.33 16.11
N CYS A 447 -11.08 -1.25 15.40
CA CYS A 447 -9.71 -1.05 14.88
C CYS A 447 -8.95 0.09 15.58
N VAL A 448 -9.62 0.90 16.40
CA VAL A 448 -9.05 2.09 17.03
C VAL A 448 -9.56 2.17 18.47
N SER A 449 -8.68 2.54 19.39
CA SER A 449 -9.02 2.91 20.77
C SER A 449 -8.34 4.22 21.13
N VAL A 450 -9.07 5.11 21.78
CA VAL A 450 -8.57 6.39 22.31
C VAL A 450 -8.84 6.37 23.82
N ILE A 451 -7.79 6.52 24.63
CA ILE A 451 -7.86 6.35 26.09
C ILE A 451 -7.24 7.55 26.77
N GLU A 452 -8.04 8.33 27.51
CA GLU A 452 -7.56 9.45 28.32
C GLU A 452 -6.68 8.98 29.49
N LEU A 453 -5.83 9.88 30.02
CA LEU A 453 -4.87 9.55 31.08
C LEU A 453 -5.55 8.94 32.31
N ASP A 454 -6.61 9.56 32.81
CA ASP A 454 -7.31 9.09 34.02
C ASP A 454 -7.86 7.67 33.82
N ASN A 455 -8.47 7.42 32.65
CA ASN A 455 -8.98 6.10 32.28
C ASN A 455 -7.85 5.07 32.13
N PHE A 456 -6.71 5.48 31.54
CA PHE A 456 -5.53 4.63 31.40
C PHE A 456 -4.93 4.29 32.78
N MET A 457 -4.92 5.25 33.70
CA MET A 457 -4.38 5.05 35.03
C MET A 457 -5.26 4.13 35.89
N CYS A 458 -6.57 4.11 35.65
CA CYS A 458 -7.55 3.25 36.32
C CYS A 458 -7.71 1.84 35.71
N ILE A 459 -6.92 1.46 34.70
CA ILE A 459 -6.93 0.07 34.20
C ILE A 459 -6.31 -0.83 35.29
N ASP A 460 -7.18 -1.42 36.11
CA ASP A 460 -6.83 -2.42 37.13
C ASP A 460 -6.67 -3.81 36.50
N GLU A 461 -5.77 -4.63 37.05
CA GLU A 461 -5.65 -6.07 36.77
C GLU A 461 -6.96 -6.82 37.15
N GLY A 462 -7.98 -6.78 36.29
CA GLY A 462 -9.17 -7.64 36.41
C GLY A 462 -10.54 -7.02 36.15
N LYS A 463 -10.66 -5.77 35.68
CA LYS A 463 -12.00 -5.12 35.48
C LYS A 463 -12.63 -5.23 34.08
N PHE A 464 -12.03 -6.00 33.17
CA PHE A 464 -12.65 -6.32 31.88
C PHE A 464 -12.55 -7.82 31.61
N LEU A 465 -13.33 -8.61 32.34
CA LEU A 465 -13.72 -9.97 31.97
C LEU A 465 -15.20 -9.99 31.59
#